data_AF-A0A6N8BFA6-F1
#
_entry.id   AF-A0A6N8BFA6-F1
#
_cell.length_a   1.000
_cell.length_b   1.000
_cell.length_c   1.000
_cell.angle_alpha   90.00
_cell.angle_beta   90.00
_cell.angle_gamma   90.00
#
_symmetry.space_group_name_H-M   'P 1'
#
loop_
_entity.id
_entity.type
_entity.pdbx_description
1 polymer ?
#
loop_
_entity_poly.entity_id
_entity_poly.type
_entity_poly.pdbx_seq_one_letter_code
_entity_poly.pdbx_strand_id
1 'polypeptide(L)'
;MMATMAALTTRLLIRLPGRSNTELEGWITEAVTQHGYDAIADVPDKAANAILSYAEYLGLKAKAAETAENASLNIKGIGVNKSSSSVNYERLVKEALQQYRRDARKAGIRPLTGGTVSGNTVTRRDGR
;
A
#
# COMPACT_ATOMS: atom_id res chain seq x y z
N MET A 1 22.56 3.91 2.79
CA MET A 1 22.48 2.69 1.95
C MET A 1 21.26 2.90 1.09
N MET A 2 21.44 2.94 -0.23
CA MET A 2 20.35 3.15 -1.18
C MET A 2 19.23 2.13 -0.98
N ALA A 3 17.98 2.61 -0.95
CA ALA A 3 16.82 1.74 -0.86
C ALA A 3 16.68 0.96 -2.18
N THR A 4 16.75 -0.38 -2.11
CA THR A 4 16.50 -1.25 -3.27
C THR A 4 15.10 -1.83 -3.21
N MET A 5 14.55 -2.22 -4.37
CA MET A 5 13.25 -2.90 -4.44
C MET A 5 13.24 -4.13 -3.53
N ALA A 6 14.23 -5.02 -3.65
CA ALA A 6 14.32 -6.23 -2.84
C ALA A 6 14.33 -5.94 -1.32
N ALA A 7 15.04 -4.90 -0.89
CA ALA A 7 15.07 -4.49 0.52
C ALA A 7 13.72 -3.94 0.99
N LEU A 8 13.05 -3.12 0.17
CA LEU A 8 11.73 -2.59 0.49
C LEU A 8 10.67 -3.69 0.49
N THR A 9 10.68 -4.61 -0.47
CA THR A 9 9.77 -5.76 -0.53
C THR A 9 9.92 -6.65 0.70
N THR A 10 11.15 -6.97 1.11
CA THR A 10 11.41 -7.77 2.32
C THR A 10 10.84 -7.09 3.56
N ARG A 11 11.06 -5.78 3.70
CA ARG A 11 10.54 -5.01 4.83
C ARG A 11 9.02 -4.89 4.79
N LEU A 12 8.42 -4.77 3.61
CA LEU A 12 6.97 -4.67 3.46
C LEU A 12 6.28 -6.01 3.74
N LEU A 13 6.89 -7.14 3.36
CA LEU A 13 6.38 -8.47 3.64
C LEU A 13 6.24 -8.74 5.14
N ILE A 14 7.18 -8.23 5.96
CA ILE A 14 7.08 -8.33 7.43
C ILE A 14 5.85 -7.58 7.95
N ARG A 15 5.48 -6.45 7.34
CA ARG A 15 4.32 -5.64 7.74
C ARG A 15 3.00 -6.18 7.18
N LEU A 16 3.05 -6.77 5.98
CA LEU A 16 1.92 -7.33 5.25
C LEU A 16 2.15 -8.81 4.93
N PRO A 17 2.15 -9.70 5.95
CA PRO A 17 2.37 -11.12 5.73
C PRO A 17 1.26 -11.74 4.88
N GLY A 18 1.63 -12.72 4.05
CA GLY A 18 0.71 -13.45 3.18
C GLY A 18 0.43 -12.79 1.82
N ARG A 19 1.18 -11.75 1.45
CA ARG A 19 1.14 -11.14 0.12
C ARG A 19 2.26 -11.66 -0.78
N SER A 20 2.00 -11.73 -2.07
CA SER A 20 3.00 -12.11 -3.06
C SER A 20 4.00 -10.97 -3.29
N ASN A 21 5.24 -11.29 -3.67
CA ASN A 21 6.24 -10.28 -3.98
C ASN A 21 5.75 -9.32 -5.08
N THR A 22 5.02 -9.82 -6.08
CA THR A 22 4.46 -9.00 -7.17
C THR A 22 3.46 -7.95 -6.67
N GLU A 23 2.58 -8.29 -5.72
CA GLU A 23 1.67 -7.30 -5.11
C GLU A 23 2.44 -6.23 -4.33
N LEU A 24 3.43 -6.66 -3.55
CA LEU A 24 4.25 -5.76 -2.73
C LEU A 24 5.06 -4.78 -3.61
N GLU A 25 5.71 -5.29 -4.65
CA GLU A 25 6.45 -4.48 -5.63
C GLU A 25 5.53 -3.52 -6.38
N GLY A 26 4.29 -3.94 -6.70
CA GLY A 26 3.27 -3.08 -7.28
C GLY A 26 2.95 -1.88 -6.38
N TRP A 27 2.71 -2.11 -5.09
CA TRP A 27 2.42 -1.01 -4.14
C TRP A 27 3.62 -0.11 -3.87
N ILE A 28 4.84 -0.67 -3.86
CA ILE A 28 6.06 0.13 -3.75
C ILE A 28 6.21 1.02 -4.98
N THR A 29 6.04 0.46 -6.17
CA THR A 29 6.10 1.22 -7.44
C THR A 29 5.07 2.33 -7.45
N GLU A 30 3.82 2.03 -7.08
CA GLU A 30 2.74 3.02 -6.99
C GLU A 30 3.06 4.11 -5.96
N ALA A 31 3.68 3.77 -4.84
CA ALA A 31 4.09 4.76 -3.84
C ALA A 31 5.19 5.69 -4.39
N VAL A 32 6.16 5.14 -5.12
CA VAL A 32 7.26 5.88 -5.77
C VAL A 32 6.70 6.86 -6.81
N THR A 33 5.83 6.38 -7.71
CA THR A 33 5.24 7.19 -8.78
C THR A 33 4.34 8.30 -8.23
N GLN A 34 3.50 8.02 -7.23
CA GLN A 34 2.65 9.04 -6.59
C GLN A 34 3.46 10.12 -5.86
N HIS A 35 4.69 9.81 -5.47
CA HIS A 35 5.63 10.77 -4.90
C HIS A 35 6.47 11.53 -5.94
N GLY A 36 6.24 11.28 -7.22
CA GLY A 36 6.88 11.99 -8.33
C GLY A 36 8.28 11.49 -8.69
N TYR A 37 8.62 10.27 -8.27
CA TYR A 37 9.87 9.61 -8.66
C TYR A 37 9.61 8.67 -9.84
N ASP A 38 10.56 8.59 -10.78
CA ASP A 38 10.44 7.72 -11.96
C ASP A 38 10.82 6.27 -11.64
N ALA A 39 11.83 6.07 -10.80
CA ALA A 39 12.27 4.76 -10.33
C ALA A 39 12.62 4.76 -8.83
N ILE A 40 12.70 3.56 -8.24
CA ILE A 40 13.14 3.38 -6.83
C ILE A 40 14.55 3.91 -6.60
N ALA A 41 15.42 3.81 -7.60
CA ALA A 41 16.78 4.34 -7.53
C ALA A 41 16.82 5.87 -7.34
N ASP A 42 15.75 6.59 -7.73
CA ASP A 42 15.63 8.04 -7.59
C ASP A 42 15.10 8.47 -6.22
N VAL A 43 14.64 7.52 -5.41
CA VAL A 43 14.10 7.77 -4.07
C VAL A 43 15.27 8.08 -3.13
N PRO A 44 15.32 9.30 -2.53
CA PRO A 44 16.34 9.61 -1.53
C PRO A 44 16.23 8.68 -0.32
N ASP A 45 17.37 8.28 0.27
CA ASP A 45 17.41 7.40 1.46
C ASP A 45 16.48 7.89 2.58
N LYS A 46 16.41 9.21 2.80
CA LYS A 46 15.53 9.83 3.80
C LYS A 46 14.04 9.63 3.53
N ALA A 47 13.64 9.46 2.26
CA ALA A 47 12.25 9.28 1.82
C ALA A 47 11.84 7.80 1.75
N ALA A 48 12.81 6.86 1.75
CA ALA A 48 12.54 5.42 1.61
C ALA A 48 11.55 4.87 2.66
N ASN A 49 11.63 5.34 3.91
CA ASN A 49 10.68 4.95 4.96
C ASN A 49 9.27 5.49 4.70
N ALA A 50 9.15 6.70 4.15
CA ALA A 50 7.85 7.27 3.80
C ALA A 50 7.21 6.51 2.62
N ILE A 51 7.99 6.15 1.60
CA ILE A 51 7.55 5.28 0.50
C ILE A 51 7.05 3.94 1.04
N LEU A 52 7.82 3.29 1.92
CA LEU A 52 7.44 2.01 2.51
C LEU A 52 6.13 2.10 3.31
N SER A 53 5.99 3.12 4.15
CA SER A 53 4.78 3.34 4.95
C SER A 53 3.57 3.70 4.08
N TYR A 54 3.77 4.33 2.92
CA TYR A 54 2.69 4.57 1.96
C TYR A 54 2.28 3.31 1.19
N ALA A 55 3.25 2.50 0.77
CA ALA A 55 2.98 1.19 0.15
C ALA A 55 2.20 0.27 1.11
N GLU A 56 2.53 0.31 2.41
CA GLU A 56 1.77 -0.39 3.45
C GLU A 56 0.31 0.10 3.53
N TYR A 57 0.09 1.41 3.48
CA TYR A 57 -1.26 1.99 3.43
C TYR A 57 -2.05 1.50 2.20
N LEU A 58 -1.43 1.45 1.02
CA LEU A 58 -2.07 0.94 -0.20
C LEU A 58 -2.43 -0.55 -0.06
N GLY A 59 -1.51 -1.37 0.47
CA GLY A 59 -1.76 -2.80 0.68
C GLY A 59 -2.87 -3.09 1.70
N LEU A 60 -2.95 -2.30 2.78
CA LEU A 60 -4.04 -2.40 3.75
C LEU A 60 -5.39 -1.99 3.13
N LYS A 61 -5.41 -0.98 2.26
CA LYS A 61 -6.62 -0.60 1.52
C LYS A 61 -7.10 -1.69 0.57
N ALA A 62 -6.18 -2.32 -0.17
CA ALA A 62 -6.51 -3.45 -1.03
C ALA A 62 -7.12 -4.61 -0.22
N LYS A 63 -6.50 -4.96 0.92
CA LYS A 63 -7.01 -6.00 1.82
C LYS A 63 -8.39 -5.68 2.41
N ALA A 64 -8.62 -4.42 2.76
CA ALA A 64 -9.91 -3.96 3.27
C ALA A 64 -11.00 -4.11 2.19
N ALA A 65 -10.70 -3.75 0.94
CA ALA A 65 -11.60 -3.89 -0.19
C ALA A 65 -11.93 -5.37 -0.48
N GLU A 66 -10.92 -6.24 -0.56
CA GLU A 66 -11.11 -7.70 -0.73
C GLU A 66 -11.99 -8.29 0.40
N THR A 67 -11.79 -7.84 1.64
CA THR A 67 -12.57 -8.33 2.78
C THR A 67 -14.04 -7.88 2.68
N ALA A 68 -14.29 -6.65 2.25
CA ALA A 68 -15.63 -6.12 2.03
C ALA A 68 -16.35 -6.85 0.90
N GLU A 69 -15.68 -7.09 -0.23
CA GLU A 69 -16.23 -7.85 -1.36
C GLU A 69 -16.58 -9.29 -0.93
N ASN A 70 -15.67 -9.97 -0.22
CA ASN A 70 -15.91 -11.30 0.33
C ASN A 70 -16.96 -11.36 1.46
N ALA A 71 -17.38 -10.23 2.01
CA ALA A 71 -18.51 -10.16 2.94
C ALA A 71 -19.85 -10.03 2.19
N SER A 72 -19.82 -9.47 0.97
CA SER A 72 -20.99 -9.29 0.11
C SER A 72 -21.37 -10.54 -0.69
N LEU A 73 -20.45 -11.50 -0.84
CA LEU A 73 -20.69 -12.79 -1.51
C LEU A 73 -21.58 -13.70 -0.63
N ASN A 74 -22.85 -13.77 -1.00
CA ASN A 74 -23.87 -14.57 -0.31
C ASN A 74 -23.90 -15.99 -0.91
N ILE A 75 -23.13 -16.92 -0.33
CA ILE A 75 -23.10 -18.31 -0.79
C ILE A 75 -24.23 -19.07 -0.07
N LYS A 76 -25.29 -19.42 -0.82
CA LYS A 76 -26.34 -20.38 -0.43
C LYS A 76 -26.87 -20.24 1.01
N GLY A 77 -27.18 -19.03 1.45
CA GLY A 77 -27.88 -18.79 2.72
C GLY A 77 -27.01 -18.74 3.98
N ILE A 78 -25.67 -18.85 3.85
CA ILE A 78 -24.75 -18.59 4.97
C ILE A 78 -24.16 -17.19 4.78
N GLY A 79 -24.85 -16.18 5.32
CA GLY A 79 -24.31 -14.83 5.39
C GLY A 79 -23.16 -14.78 6.40
N VAL A 80 -21.92 -14.70 5.93
CA VAL A 80 -20.77 -14.50 6.81
C VAL A 80 -20.69 -13.02 7.17
N ASN A 81 -21.15 -12.67 8.37
CA ASN A 81 -21.07 -11.30 8.87
C ASN A 81 -19.63 -10.92 9.21
N LYS A 82 -18.92 -10.26 8.29
CA LYS A 82 -17.52 -9.79 8.45
C LYS A 82 -17.41 -8.31 8.86
N SER A 83 -18.48 -7.73 9.39
CA SER A 83 -18.51 -6.32 9.81
C SER A 83 -17.40 -5.95 10.81
N SER A 84 -17.07 -6.85 11.74
CA SER A 84 -15.97 -6.65 12.70
C SER A 84 -14.58 -6.65 12.05
N SER A 85 -14.37 -7.45 11.00
CA SER A 85 -13.12 -7.46 10.23
C SER A 85 -12.95 -6.16 9.44
N SER A 86 -14.03 -5.62 8.87
CA SER A 86 -14.03 -4.35 8.15
C SER A 86 -13.59 -3.17 9.04
N VAL A 87 -14.14 -3.06 10.26
CA VAL A 87 -13.76 -2.01 11.23
C VAL A 87 -12.28 -2.09 11.64
N ASN A 88 -11.76 -3.30 11.85
CA ASN A 88 -10.35 -3.49 12.19
C ASN A 88 -9.42 -3.05 11.06
N TYR A 89 -9.76 -3.36 9.81
CA TYR A 89 -8.96 -2.91 8.66
C TYR A 89 -9.05 -1.39 8.45
N GLU A 90 -10.21 -0.77 8.65
CA GLU A 90 -10.33 0.69 8.59
C GLU A 90 -9.43 1.38 9.61
N ARG A 91 -9.35 0.85 10.84
CA ARG A 91 -8.44 1.36 11.87
C ARG A 91 -6.99 1.23 11.43
N LEU A 92 -6.58 0.05 10.96
CA LEU A 92 -5.21 -0.19 10.47
C LEU A 92 -4.85 0.73 9.28
N VAL A 93 -5.78 0.94 8.35
CA VAL A 93 -5.59 1.88 7.22
C VAL A 93 -5.37 3.31 7.71
N LYS A 94 -6.16 3.76 8.70
CA LYS A 94 -5.99 5.10 9.30
C LYS A 94 -4.66 5.24 10.03
N GLU A 95 -4.26 4.23 10.79
CA GLU A 95 -2.98 4.19 11.51
C GLU A 95 -1.79 4.21 10.55
N ALA A 96 -1.83 3.41 9.49
CA ALA A 96 -0.82 3.40 8.44
C ALA A 96 -0.71 4.75 7.72
N LEU A 97 -1.84 5.40 7.40
CA LEU A 97 -1.84 6.73 6.81
C LEU A 97 -1.23 7.79 7.75
N GLN A 98 -1.51 7.70 9.06
CA GLN A 98 -0.88 8.59 10.04
C GLN A 98 0.61 8.33 10.17
N GLN A 99 1.04 7.07 10.19
CA GLN A 99 2.45 6.69 10.22
C GLN A 99 3.18 7.22 8.99
N TYR A 100 2.62 7.01 7.81
CA TYR A 100 3.11 7.61 6.57
C TYR A 100 3.27 9.13 6.69
N ARG A 101 2.25 9.85 7.16
CA ARG A 101 2.33 11.32 7.30
C ARG A 101 3.44 11.76 8.25
N ARG A 102 3.70 11.00 9.32
CA ARG A 102 4.84 11.25 10.22
C ARG A 102 6.17 11.04 9.49
N ASP A 103 6.29 9.94 8.74
CA ASP A 103 7.52 9.60 8.02
C ASP A 103 7.79 10.59 6.87
N ALA A 104 6.76 11.03 6.14
CA ALA A 104 6.85 12.04 5.11
C ALA A 104 7.35 13.39 5.66
N ARG A 105 6.82 13.83 6.82
CA ARG A 105 7.29 15.03 7.51
C ARG A 105 8.75 14.93 7.94
N LYS A 106 9.16 13.78 8.49
CA LYS A 106 10.56 13.52 8.89
C LYS A 106 11.50 13.52 7.68
N ALA A 107 11.05 13.00 6.54
CA ALA A 107 11.81 12.98 5.29
C ALA A 107 11.89 14.35 4.60
N GLY A 108 11.06 15.31 5.02
CA GLY A 108 10.92 16.61 4.36
C GLY A 108 10.23 16.52 3.00
N ILE A 109 9.41 15.50 2.76
CA ILE A 109 8.63 15.35 1.53
C ILE A 109 7.17 15.74 1.77
N ARG A 110 6.50 16.25 0.72
CA ARG A 110 5.10 16.64 0.82
C ARG A 110 4.21 15.40 1.06
N PRO A 111 3.41 15.37 2.13
CA PRO A 111 2.52 14.23 2.38
C PRO A 111 1.35 14.24 1.40
N LEU A 112 1.03 13.04 0.89
CA LEU A 112 -0.14 12.75 0.10
C LEU A 112 -1.37 12.65 1.02
N THR A 113 -2.54 13.04 0.50
CA THR A 113 -3.78 13.09 1.27
C THR A 113 -4.43 11.72 1.46
N GLY A 114 -4.03 10.73 0.65
CA GLY A 114 -4.56 9.37 0.63
C GLY A 114 -5.00 9.02 -0.79
N GLY A 115 -4.09 8.46 -1.58
CA GLY A 115 -4.34 8.06 -2.95
C GLY A 115 -5.29 6.87 -3.07
N THR A 116 -5.88 6.73 -4.24
CA THR A 116 -6.71 5.58 -4.62
C THR A 116 -5.81 4.40 -5.00
N VAL A 117 -6.17 3.20 -4.53
CA VAL A 117 -5.58 1.96 -5.07
C VAL A 117 -6.36 1.69 -6.35
N SER A 118 -5.75 1.90 -7.51
CA SER A 118 -6.31 1.38 -8.76
C SER A 118 -6.03 -0.12 -8.76
N GLY A 119 -7.09 -0.93 -8.64
CA GLY A 119 -6.98 -2.38 -8.60
C GLY A 119 -6.20 -2.90 -9.80
N ASN A 120 -5.18 -3.71 -9.53
CA ASN A 120 -4.52 -4.64 -10.44
C ASN A 120 -4.50 -4.26 -11.93
N THR A 121 -3.92 -3.11 -12.30
CA THR A 121 -3.26 -2.95 -13.61
C THR A 121 -2.34 -1.74 -13.54
N VAL A 122 -1.03 -1.95 -13.64
CA VAL A 122 -0.13 -0.87 -14.11
C VAL A 122 -0.34 -0.80 -15.61
N THR A 123 -1.35 -0.06 -16.07
CA THR A 123 -1.44 0.29 -17.48
C THR A 123 -0.39 1.37 -17.71
N ARG A 124 0.73 1.01 -18.32
CA ARG A 124 1.70 2.00 -18.81
C ARG A 124 0.94 3.00 -19.69
N ARG A 125 1.23 4.29 -19.52
CA ARG A 125 0.67 5.38 -20.33
C ARG A 125 1.24 5.44 -21.76
N ASP A 126 1.92 4.40 -22.21
CA ASP A 126 2.41 4.30 -23.57
C ASP A 126 1.92 2.98 -24.14
N GLY A 127 0.99 3.05 -25.09
CA GLY A 127 0.51 1.92 -25.86
C GLY A 127 1.58 1.43 -26.84
N ARG A 128 2.70 0.92 -26.31
CA ARG A 128 3.77 0.24 -27.05
C ARG A 128 4.34 -0.91 -26.24
#